data_AF-A0A9P7FY62-F1
#
_entry.id   AF-A0A9P7FY62-F1
#
_cell.length_a   1.000
_cell.length_b   1.000
_cell.length_c   1.000
_cell.angle_alpha   90.00
_cell.angle_beta   90.00
_cell.angle_gamma   90.00
#
_symmetry.space_group_name_H-M   'P 1'
#
loop_
_entity.id
_entity.type
_entity.pdbx_description
1 polymer ?
#
loop_
_entity_poly.entity_id
_entity_poly.type
_entity_poly.pdbx_seq_one_letter_code
_entity_poly.pdbx_strand_id
1 'polypeptide(L)'
;MPDPIRTDRVRVMSFLKRKAGISVEEFRRYWESPHAEDFLSLDITKKNIIKYERAYPNSKYIADAESKGFPVPDWDGVVLLDGESYEKILEVCVYSQAEIDES
;
A
#
# COMPACT_ATOMS: atom_id res chain seq x y z
N MET A 1 25.07 -7.09 14.39
CA MET A 1 24.51 -8.26 13.70
C MET A 1 23.24 -7.77 13.02
N PRO A 2 23.04 -7.97 11.72
CA PRO A 2 21.73 -7.73 11.12
C PRO A 2 20.71 -8.67 11.75
N ASP A 3 19.45 -8.23 11.82
CA ASP A 3 18.37 -9.10 12.25
C ASP A 3 18.29 -10.33 11.33
N PRO A 4 18.00 -11.54 11.87
CA PRO A 4 17.89 -12.74 11.05
C PRO A 4 16.78 -12.58 10.01
N ILE A 5 17.03 -13.09 8.79
CA ILE A 5 16.04 -13.12 7.73
C ILE A 5 14.85 -13.96 8.21
N ARG A 6 13.67 -13.36 8.19
CA ARG A 6 12.43 -14.05 8.52
C ARG A 6 12.05 -15.04 7.43
N THR A 7 11.69 -16.26 7.83
CA THR A 7 11.26 -17.35 6.94
C THR A 7 9.83 -17.82 7.22
N ASP A 8 9.17 -17.20 8.21
CA ASP A 8 7.80 -17.53 8.68
C ASP A 8 6.68 -16.88 7.86
N ARG A 9 7.02 -15.93 6.99
CA ARG A 9 6.05 -15.15 6.21
C ARG A 9 6.68 -14.57 4.96
N VAL A 10 5.84 -14.21 4.01
CA VAL A 10 6.23 -13.43 2.83
C VAL A 10 5.74 -11.99 2.97
N ARG A 11 6.31 -11.10 2.15
CA ARG A 11 5.93 -9.68 2.08
C ARG A 11 5.74 -9.25 0.64
N VAL A 12 4.63 -8.59 0.35
CA VAL A 12 4.37 -7.91 -0.91
C VAL A 12 4.41 -6.40 -0.68
N MET A 13 5.04 -5.67 -1.59
CA MET A 13 5.08 -4.21 -1.61
C MET A 13 4.47 -3.71 -2.91
N SER A 14 3.45 -2.87 -2.80
CA SER A 14 2.74 -2.30 -3.95
C SER A 14 2.88 -0.78 -3.94
N PHE A 15 3.23 -0.23 -5.11
CA PHE A 15 3.31 1.21 -5.34
C PHE A 15 2.01 1.69 -6.00
N LEU A 16 1.45 2.78 -5.48
CA LEU A 16 0.14 3.27 -5.88
C LEU A 16 0.27 4.67 -6.46
N LYS A 17 -0.37 4.89 -7.61
CA LYS A 17 -0.57 6.21 -8.19
C LYS A 17 -2.01 6.66 -7.93
N ARG A 18 -2.20 7.92 -7.54
CA ARG A 18 -3.54 8.50 -7.41
C ARG A 18 -4.21 8.61 -8.78
N LYS A 19 -5.55 8.57 -8.81
CA LYS A 19 -6.34 8.79 -10.04
C LYS A 19 -6.03 10.18 -10.65
N ALA A 20 -6.23 10.33 -11.95
CA ALA A 20 -6.11 11.65 -12.58
C ALA A 20 -7.18 12.60 -12.02
N GLY A 21 -6.81 13.86 -11.77
CA GLY A 21 -7.74 14.89 -11.29
C GLY A 21 -7.93 14.97 -9.78
N ILE A 22 -7.30 14.09 -8.98
CA ILE A 22 -7.31 14.20 -7.50
C ILE A 22 -5.98 14.71 -6.96
N SER A 23 -6.04 15.52 -5.90
CA SER A 23 -4.84 16.01 -5.19
C SER A 23 -4.16 14.89 -4.39
N VAL A 24 -2.90 15.11 -4.01
CA VAL A 24 -2.16 14.17 -3.13
C VAL A 24 -2.83 14.11 -1.76
N GLU A 25 -3.31 15.26 -1.26
CA GLU A 25 -3.96 15.41 0.03
C GLU A 25 -5.29 14.66 0.06
N GLU A 26 -6.10 14.76 -1.00
CA GLU A 26 -7.35 14.00 -1.13
C GLU A 26 -7.08 12.50 -1.22
N PHE A 27 -6.09 12.10 -2.02
CA PHE A 27 -5.65 10.70 -2.10
C PHE A 27 -5.26 10.17 -0.73
N ARG A 28 -4.38 10.88 0.00
CA ARG A 28 -3.92 10.46 1.32
C ARG A 28 -5.06 10.38 2.32
N ARG A 29 -5.92 11.40 2.35
CA ARG A 29 -7.08 11.40 3.24
C ARG A 29 -7.92 10.13 3.04
N TYR A 30 -8.34 9.86 1.80
CA TYR A 30 -9.14 8.68 1.47
C TYR A 30 -8.39 7.36 1.73
N TRP A 31 -7.11 7.28 1.36
CA TRP A 31 -6.27 6.10 1.53
C TRP A 31 -6.01 5.77 3.01
N GLU A 32 -5.92 6.79 3.86
CA GLU A 32 -5.83 6.65 5.30
C GLU A 32 -7.16 6.17 5.89
N SER A 33 -8.25 6.84 5.51
CA SER A 33 -9.63 6.54 5.91
C SER A 33 -10.61 7.16 4.89
N PRO A 34 -11.60 6.40 4.38
CA PRO A 34 -12.07 5.12 4.89
C PRO A 34 -11.35 3.90 4.30
N HIS A 35 -10.56 4.04 3.22
CA HIS A 35 -10.11 2.88 2.44
C HIS A 35 -9.45 1.77 3.27
N ALA A 36 -8.53 2.13 4.15
CA ALA A 36 -7.86 1.11 4.96
C ALA A 36 -8.72 0.55 6.09
N GLU A 37 -9.65 1.33 6.63
CA GLU A 37 -10.61 0.84 7.61
C GLU A 37 -11.49 -0.24 6.97
N ASP A 38 -12.04 0.07 5.79
CA ASP A 38 -12.85 -0.86 5.00
C ASP A 38 -12.03 -2.10 4.64
N PHE A 39 -10.83 -1.93 4.09
CA PHE A 39 -9.93 -3.03 3.70
C PHE A 39 -9.60 -3.96 4.86
N LEU A 40 -9.25 -3.40 6.04
CA LEU A 40 -8.94 -4.19 7.24
C LEU A 40 -10.19 -4.78 7.89
N SER A 41 -11.39 -4.26 7.57
CA SER A 41 -12.65 -4.81 8.07
C SER A 41 -13.07 -6.11 7.37
N LEU A 42 -12.59 -6.35 6.14
CA LEU A 42 -12.91 -7.55 5.37
C LEU A 42 -12.44 -8.82 6.08
N ASP A 43 -13.30 -9.83 6.15
CA ASP A 43 -12.96 -11.11 6.82
C ASP A 43 -11.78 -11.81 6.16
N ILE A 44 -11.66 -11.73 4.83
CA ILE A 44 -10.54 -12.29 4.08
C ILE A 44 -9.22 -11.59 4.45
N THR A 45 -9.23 -10.27 4.63
CA THR A 45 -8.06 -9.50 5.06
C THR A 45 -7.64 -9.92 6.47
N LYS A 46 -8.59 -9.98 7.42
CA LYS A 46 -8.33 -10.42 8.80
C LYS A 46 -7.76 -11.83 8.87
N LYS A 47 -8.20 -12.71 7.97
CA LYS A 47 -7.75 -14.10 7.89
C LYS A 47 -6.34 -14.25 7.29
N ASN A 48 -6.05 -13.50 6.23
CA ASN A 48 -4.86 -13.75 5.40
C ASN A 48 -3.71 -12.76 5.62
N ILE A 49 -3.97 -11.55 6.12
CA ILE A 49 -2.96 -10.50 6.31
C ILE A 49 -2.49 -10.46 7.76
N ILE A 50 -1.20 -10.75 7.97
CA ILE A 50 -0.52 -10.73 9.28
C ILE A 50 -0.14 -9.30 9.66
N LYS A 51 0.33 -8.51 8.69
CA LYS A 51 0.77 -7.12 8.91
C LYS A 51 0.39 -6.26 7.72
N TYR A 52 -0.13 -5.08 8.03
CA TYR A 52 -0.48 -4.05 7.06
C TYR A 52 0.30 -2.77 7.41
N GLU A 53 1.14 -2.31 6.49
CA GLU A 53 1.89 -1.06 6.63
C GLU A 53 1.67 -0.16 5.43
N ARG A 54 1.73 1.15 5.67
CA ARG A 54 1.66 2.16 4.62
C ARG A 54 2.82 3.13 4.73
N ALA A 55 3.27 3.64 3.60
CA ALA A 55 4.25 4.70 3.53
C ALA A 55 3.91 5.66 2.40
N TYR A 56 4.41 6.90 2.50
CA TYR A 56 4.19 7.94 1.50
C TYR A 56 5.51 8.62 1.15
N PRO A 57 5.65 9.14 -0.08
CA PRO A 57 6.74 10.05 -0.40
C PRO A 57 6.74 11.25 0.55
N ASN A 58 7.91 11.56 1.11
CA ASN A 58 8.07 12.77 1.91
C ASN A 58 8.19 13.98 0.97
N SER A 59 7.25 14.92 1.03
CA SER A 59 7.18 16.07 0.11
C SER A 59 8.44 16.94 0.13
N LYS A 60 9.08 17.10 1.30
CA LYS A 60 10.34 17.86 1.43
C LYS A 60 11.48 17.14 0.72
N TYR A 61 11.56 15.82 0.84
CA TYR A 61 12.57 15.03 0.14
C TYR A 61 12.37 15.07 -1.38
N ILE A 62 11.11 14.98 -1.84
CA ILE A 62 10.77 15.09 -3.26
C ILE A 62 11.19 16.45 -3.83
N ALA A 63 10.84 17.54 -3.16
CA ALA A 63 11.22 18.89 -3.60
C ALA A 63 12.75 19.08 -3.63
N ASP A 64 13.48 18.57 -2.62
CA ASP A 64 14.94 18.63 -2.60
C ASP A 64 15.57 17.81 -3.74
N ALA A 65 15.10 16.59 -3.97
CA ALA A 65 15.57 15.73 -5.05
C ALA A 65 15.31 16.36 -6.43
N GLU A 66 14.11 16.88 -6.66
CA GLU A 66 13.73 17.57 -7.89
C GLU A 66 14.60 18.81 -8.13
N SER A 67 14.83 19.63 -7.11
CA SER A 67 15.68 20.83 -7.22
C SER A 67 17.13 20.53 -7.62
N LYS A 68 17.59 19.30 -7.37
CA LYS A 68 18.93 18.81 -7.68
C LYS A 68 18.97 17.99 -8.98
N GLY A 69 17.86 17.87 -9.69
CA GLY A 69 17.75 17.10 -10.94
C GLY A 69 17.79 15.59 -10.74
N PHE A 70 17.55 15.09 -9.52
CA PHE A 70 17.39 13.66 -9.28
C PHE A 70 15.99 13.19 -9.69
N PRO A 71 15.85 11.93 -10.16
CA PRO A 71 14.54 11.37 -10.44
C PRO A 71 13.70 11.30 -9.17
N VAL A 72 12.44 11.73 -9.29
CA VAL A 72 11.45 11.62 -8.22
C VAL A 72 10.51 10.45 -8.50
N PRO A 73 10.03 9.76 -7.45
CA PRO A 73 8.96 8.77 -7.55
C PRO A 73 7.74 9.25 -8.32
N ASP A 74 7.27 8.44 -9.28
CA ASP A 74 5.98 8.62 -9.92
C ASP A 74 4.87 7.81 -9.23
N TRP A 75 4.95 7.66 -7.90
CA TRP A 75 3.94 7.01 -7.07
C TRP A 75 3.66 7.86 -5.85
N ASP A 76 2.44 7.76 -5.34
CA ASP A 76 1.90 8.65 -4.30
C ASP A 76 1.72 7.95 -2.94
N GLY A 77 1.73 6.62 -2.94
CA GLY A 77 1.66 5.79 -1.75
C GLY A 77 2.28 4.41 -1.95
N VAL A 78 2.61 3.76 -0.85
CA VAL A 78 3.11 2.38 -0.79
C VAL A 78 2.31 1.63 0.27
N VAL A 79 1.93 0.39 -0.05
CA VAL A 79 1.40 -0.55 0.93
C VAL A 79 2.32 -1.76 1.01
N LEU A 80 2.54 -2.25 2.24
CA LEU A 80 3.24 -3.50 2.49
C LEU A 80 2.30 -4.45 3.22
N LEU A 81 2.20 -5.66 2.69
CA LEU A 81 1.36 -6.73 3.22
C LEU A 81 2.25 -7.91 3.60
N ASP A 82 2.17 -8.35 4.85
CA ASP A 82 2.74 -9.62 5.28
C ASP A 82 1.64 -10.67 5.33
N GLY A 83 1.94 -11.89 4.88
CA GLY A 83 1.04 -13.04 4.93
C GLY A 83 1.83 -14.35 4.95
N GLU A 84 1.15 -15.46 5.23
CA GLU A 84 1.80 -16.77 5.31
C GLU A 84 2.33 -17.25 3.94
N SER A 85 1.68 -16.85 2.85
CA SER A 85 2.10 -17.14 1.47
C SER A 85 1.68 -16.04 0.51
N TYR A 86 2.25 -16.02 -0.71
CA TYR A 86 1.90 -15.00 -1.71
C TYR A 86 0.45 -15.18 -2.18
N GLU A 87 -0.01 -16.42 -2.30
CA GLU A 87 -1.37 -16.77 -2.72
C GLU A 87 -2.40 -16.19 -1.76
N LYS A 88 -2.18 -16.30 -0.44
CA LYS A 88 -3.10 -15.72 0.56
C LYS A 88 -3.16 -14.20 0.49
N ILE A 89 -2.04 -13.53 0.21
CA ILE A 89 -2.02 -12.08 0.02
C ILE A 89 -2.78 -11.70 -1.26
N LEU A 90 -2.51 -12.40 -2.36
CA LEU A 90 -3.12 -12.11 -3.66
C LEU A 90 -4.63 -12.40 -3.66
N GLU A 91 -5.09 -13.40 -2.90
CA GLU A 91 -6.52 -13.69 -2.71
C GLU A 91 -7.28 -12.46 -2.19
N VAL A 92 -6.68 -11.73 -1.24
CA VAL A 92 -7.25 -10.48 -0.70
C VAL A 92 -7.30 -9.39 -1.78
N CYS A 93 -6.23 -9.22 -2.56
CA CYS A 93 -6.18 -8.21 -3.62
C CYS A 93 -7.22 -8.47 -4.73
N VAL A 94 -7.35 -9.74 -5.16
CA VAL A 94 -8.35 -10.14 -6.17
C VAL A 94 -9.77 -9.97 -5.64
N TYR A 95 -10.03 -10.39 -4.40
CA TYR A 95 -11.32 -10.21 -3.76
C TYR A 95 -11.72 -8.72 -3.66
N SER A 96 -10.78 -7.86 -3.23
CA SER A 96 -11.05 -6.43 -3.09
C SER A 96 -11.34 -5.72 -4.42
N GLN A 97 -10.80 -6.24 -5.54
CA GLN A 97 -11.07 -5.66 -6.86
C GLN A 97 -12.48 -6.02 -7.34
N ALA A 98 -12.93 -7.24 -7.09
CA ALA A 98 -14.28 -7.67 -7.46
C ALA A 98 -15.37 -6.83 -6.77
N GLU A 99 -15.22 -6.52 -5.48
CA GLU A 99 -16.16 -5.67 -4.74
C GLU A 99 -16.19 -4.21 -5.26
N ILE A 100 -15.07 -3.70 -5.78
CA ILE A 100 -15.00 -2.36 -6.40
C ILE A 100 -15.69 -2.34 -7.76
N ASP A 101 -15.58 -3.42 -8.53
CA ASP A 101 -16.17 -3.52 -9.87
C ASP A 101 -17.70 -3.72 -9.81
N GLU A 102 -18.24 -4.16 -8.67
CA GLU A 102 -19.69 -4.34 -8.43
C GLU A 102 -20.39 -3.13 -7.79
N SER A 103 -19.65 -2.07 -7.40
CA SER A 103 -20.17 -0.84 -6.74
C SER A 103 -20.24 0.37 -7.67
#